data_AF-A0A0J7JTT9-F1
#
_entry.id   AF-A0A0J7JTT9-F1
#
_cell.length_a   1.000
_cell.length_b   1.000
_cell.length_c   1.000
_cell.angle_alpha   90.00
_cell.angle_beta   90.00
_cell.angle_gamma   90.00
#
_symmetry.space_group_name_H-M   'P 1'
#
loop_
_entity.id
_entity.type
_entity.pdbx_description
1 polymer ?
#
loop_
_entity_poly.entity_id
_entity_poly.type
_entity_poly.pdbx_seq_one_letter_code
_entity_poly.pdbx_strand_id
1 'polypeptide(L)' 'MPCHAFLDHTTDEIIRTFDINVLAHFWMLQAFLPNMIKRNHGHVVALSSLAGLGGLPNLVPYCASKFAVR' A
#
# COMPACT_ATOMS: atom_id res chain seq x y z
N MET A 1 -1.06 -0.74 -12.27
CA MET A 1 -2.05 0.16 -11.65
C MET A 1 -3.10 0.45 -12.70
N PRO A 2 -4.26 -0.21 -12.62
CA PRO A 2 -5.34 0.06 -13.56
C PRO A 2 -5.79 1.53 -13.40
N CYS A 3 -5.97 2.21 -14.53
CA CYS A 3 -6.37 3.61 -14.61
C CYS A 3 -7.62 3.74 -15.49
N HIS A 4 -8.78 3.58 -14.88
CA HIS A 4 -10.09 3.63 -15.55
C HIS A 4 -11.18 4.03 -14.55
N ALA A 5 -12.42 4.21 -15.02
CA ALA A 5 -13.48 4.73 -14.16
C ALA A 5 -13.75 3.79 -12.97
N PHE A 6 -14.25 4.33 -11.86
CA PHE A 6 -14.43 3.53 -10.64
C PHE A 6 -15.28 2.28 -10.85
N LEU A 7 -16.33 2.38 -11.66
CA LEU A 7 -17.27 1.29 -11.93
C LEU A 7 -16.69 0.19 -12.84
N ASP A 8 -15.59 0.46 -13.52
CA ASP A 8 -14.96 -0.48 -14.43
C ASP A 8 -13.97 -1.41 -13.70
N HIS A 9 -13.57 -1.08 -12.46
CA HIS A 9 -12.67 -1.91 -11.66
C HIS A 9 -13.29 -3.25 -11.27
N THR A 10 -12.55 -4.32 -11.52
CA THR A 10 -12.94 -5.64 -11.01
C THR A 10 -12.58 -5.79 -9.54
N THR A 11 -13.32 -6.63 -8.83
CA THR A 11 -13.02 -6.96 -7.43
C THR A 11 -11.59 -7.47 -7.26
N ASP A 12 -11.12 -8.31 -8.19
CA ASP A 12 -9.76 -8.86 -8.16
C ASP A 12 -8.68 -7.78 -8.31
N GLU A 13 -8.90 -6.77 -9.15
CA GLU A 13 -7.99 -5.63 -9.28
C GLU A 13 -7.88 -4.84 -7.96
N ILE A 14 -9.01 -4.62 -7.30
CA ILE A 14 -9.07 -3.88 -6.03
C ILE A 14 -8.35 -4.68 -4.93
N ILE A 15 -8.72 -5.95 -4.75
CA ILE A 15 -8.10 -6.83 -3.75
C ILE A 15 -6.60 -6.92 -3.97
N ARG A 16 -6.17 -7.21 -5.21
CA ARG A 16 -4.75 -7.31 -5.54
C ARG A 16 -3.99 -6.01 -5.27
N THR A 17 -4.63 -4.85 -5.49
CA THR A 17 -4.02 -3.55 -5.17
C THR A 17 -3.75 -3.42 -3.67
N PHE A 18 -4.70 -3.83 -2.81
CA PHE A 18 -4.54 -3.79 -1.37
C PHE A 18 -3.57 -4.85 -0.85
N ASP A 19 -3.61 -6.06 -1.39
CA ASP A 19 -2.69 -7.14 -1.02
C ASP A 19 -1.23 -6.69 -1.19
N ILE A 20 -0.94 -6.06 -2.34
CA ILE A 20 0.41 -5.62 -2.68
C ILE A 20 0.77 -4.32 -1.94
N ASN A 21 -0.09 -3.31 -2.00
CA ASN A 21 0.29 -1.97 -1.53
C ASN A 21 0.10 -1.79 -0.02
N VAL A 22 -0.71 -2.62 0.63
CA VAL A 22 -1.06 -2.48 2.05
C VAL A 22 -0.64 -3.72 2.82
N LEU A 23 -1.23 -4.88 2.52
CA LEU A 23 -1.02 -6.09 3.34
C LEU A 23 0.43 -6.59 3.31
N ALA A 24 1.11 -6.49 2.17
CA ALA A 24 2.52 -6.86 2.06
C ALA A 24 3.42 -6.10 3.05
N HIS A 25 3.09 -4.86 3.43
CA HIS A 25 3.87 -4.12 4.42
C HIS A 25 3.80 -4.78 5.80
N PHE A 26 2.62 -5.27 6.20
CA PHE A 26 2.47 -6.01 7.46
C PHE A 26 3.28 -7.30 7.46
N TRP A 27 3.24 -8.07 6.38
CA TRP A 27 4.02 -9.30 6.26
C TRP A 27 5.53 -9.03 6.28
N MET A 28 5.99 -7.99 5.60
CA MET A 28 7.40 -7.55 5.65
C MET A 28 7.81 -7.16 7.08
N LEU A 29 6.97 -6.39 7.78
CA LEU A 29 7.23 -6.03 9.17
C LEU A 29 7.29 -7.26 10.08
N GLN A 30 6.33 -8.18 9.96
CA GLN A 30 6.35 -9.43 10.73
C GLN A 30 7.63 -10.25 10.48
N ALA A 31 8.11 -10.28 9.24
CA ALA A 31 9.32 -11.03 8.89
C ALA A 31 10.62 -10.37 9.40
N PHE A 32 10.75 -9.05 9.27
CA PHE A 32 12.05 -8.38 9.46
C PHE A 32 12.15 -7.57 10.76
N LEU A 33 11.05 -6.99 11.24
CA LEU A 33 11.05 -6.10 12.41
C LEU A 33 11.55 -6.77 13.70
N PRO A 34 11.20 -8.04 14.02
CA PRO A 34 11.68 -8.67 15.26
C PRO A 34 13.20 -8.72 15.36
N ASN A 35 13.91 -8.96 14.24
CA ASN A 35 15.37 -8.99 14.23
C ASN A 35 15.99 -7.59 14.32
N MET A 36 15.36 -6.56 13.74
CA MET A 36 15.78 -5.16 13.91
C MET A 36 15.67 -4.72 15.37
N ILE A 37 14.57 -5.08 16.04
CA ILE A 37 14.35 -4.82 17.47
C ILE A 37 15.41 -5.51 18.33
N LYS A 38 15.68 -6.81 18.10
CA LYS A 38 16.72 -7.56 18.84
C LYS A 38 18.10 -6.93 18.72
N ARG A 39 18.42 -6.33 17.56
CA ARG A 39 19.69 -5.66 17.30
C ARG A 39 19.71 -4.21 17.80
N ASN A 40 18.59 -3.70 18.30
CA ASN A 40 18.37 -2.29 18.64
C ASN A 40 18.81 -1.33 17.51
N HIS A 41 18.63 -1.76 16.26
CA HIS A 41 19.08 -1.01 15.08
C HIS A 41 18.35 -1.46 13.81
N GLY A 42 17.80 -0.50 13.08
CA GLY A 42 17.17 -0.71 11.78
C GLY A 42 16.33 0.50 11.38
N HIS A 43 16.06 0.63 10.08
CA HIS A 43 15.18 1.65 9.53
C HIS A 43 14.13 0.99 8.65
N VAL A 44 12.87 1.38 8.81
CA VAL A 44 11.78 1.00 7.93
C VAL A 44 11.32 2.25 7.21
N VAL A 45 11.25 2.17 5.88
CA VAL A 45 10.73 3.23 5.03
C VAL A 45 9.59 2.66 4.22
N ALA A 46 8.38 3.20 4.42
CA ALA A 46 7.21 2.84 3.64
C ALA A 46 7.03 3.86 2.50
N LEU A 47 6.86 3.36 1.27
CA LEU A 47 6.74 4.22 0.09
C LEU A 47 5.27 4.52 -0.23
N SER A 48 4.86 5.75 0.10
CA SER A 48 3.57 6.30 -0.33
C SER A 48 3.67 7.00 -1.70
N SER A 49 2.78 7.96 -1.97
CA SER A 49 2.67 8.73 -3.20
C SER A 49 1.97 10.07 -2.91
N LEU A 50 2.01 11.03 -3.83
CA LEU A 50 1.11 12.20 -3.79
C LEU A 50 -0.37 11.77 -3.73
N ALA A 51 -0.69 10.61 -4.32
CA ALA A 51 -1.99 9.97 -4.23
C ALA A 51 -2.40 9.52 -2.80
N GLY A 52 -1.48 9.53 -1.84
CA GLY A 52 -1.75 9.33 -0.41
C GLY A 52 -2.00 10.63 0.37
N LEU A 53 -1.97 11.77 -0.34
CA LEU A 53 -2.29 13.10 0.19
C LEU A 53 -3.59 13.65 -0.42
N GLY A 54 -3.89 13.29 -1.67
CA GLY A 54 -5.13 13.67 -2.37
C GLY A 54 -5.53 12.62 -3.39
N GLY A 55 -6.83 12.56 -3.71
CA GLY A 55 -7.36 11.65 -4.72
C GLY A 55 -7.03 12.09 -6.14
N LEU A 56 -6.86 11.12 -7.04
CA LEU A 56 -6.69 11.34 -8.48
C LEU A 56 -7.83 10.64 -9.25
N PRO A 57 -8.39 11.27 -10.30
CA PRO A 57 -9.40 10.61 -11.13
C PRO A 57 -8.90 9.28 -11.68
N ASN A 58 -9.81 8.31 -11.78
CA ASN A 58 -9.57 6.97 -12.34
C ASN A 58 -8.55 6.08 -11.58
N LEU A 59 -8.13 6.49 -10.38
CA LEU A 59 -7.12 5.79 -9.59
C LEU A 59 -7.63 5.43 -8.18
N VAL A 60 -8.94 5.26 -8.03
CA VAL A 60 -9.61 5.17 -6.71
C VAL A 60 -9.01 4.08 -5.81
N PRO A 61 -8.85 2.81 -6.24
CA PRO A 61 -8.28 1.77 -5.37
C PRO A 61 -6.82 2.04 -5.01
N TYR A 62 -6.06 2.62 -5.95
CA TYR A 62 -4.67 2.98 -5.70
C TYR A 62 -4.53 4.12 -4.70
N CYS A 63 -5.28 5.21 -4.88
CA CYS A 63 -5.32 6.33 -3.94
C CYS A 63 -5.66 5.80 -2.54
N ALA A 64 -6.74 5.02 -2.41
CA ALA A 64 -7.10 4.41 -1.12
C ALA A 64 -5.94 3.61 -0.51
N SER A 65 -5.25 2.78 -1.30
CA SER A 65 -4.10 2.02 -0.82
C SER A 65 -2.92 2.88 -0.38
N LYS A 66 -2.66 4.03 -1.04
CA LYS A 66 -1.57 4.95 -0.66
C LYS A 66 -1.91 5.83 0.54
N PHE A 67 -3.19 6.14 0.73
CA PHE A 67 -3.68 6.73 1.97
C PHE A 67 -3.54 5.74 3.14
N ALA A 68 -3.78 4.44 2.93
CA ALA A 68 -3.61 3.44 3.99
C ALA A 68 -2.15 3.23 4.45
N VAL A 69 -1.17 3.51 3.58
CA VAL A 69 0.27 3.42 3.90
C VAL A 69 0.77 4.63 4.72
N ARG A 70 0.08 5.77 4.63
CA ARG A 70 0.45 7.00 5.34
C ARG A 70 -0.02 6.96 6.78
#